data_AF-A0A2I0LPC2-F1
#
_entry.id   AF-A0A2I0LPC2-F1
#
_cell.length_a   1.000
_cell.length_b   1.000
_cell.length_c   1.000
_cell.angle_alpha   90.00
_cell.angle_beta   90.00
_cell.angle_gamma   90.00
#
_symmetry.space_group_name_H-M   'P 1'
#
loop_
_entity.id
_entity.type
_entity.pdbx_description
1 polymer ?
#
loop_
_entity_poly.entity_id
_entity_poly.type
_entity_poly.pdbx_seq_one_letter_code
_entity_poly.pdbx_strand_id
1 'polypeptide(L)'
;MDWKTLQALLSGVNKYSTAFGRIWLSVVFVFRVLVYVVAAERVWGDEQKDFDCNTRQPGCTNVCYDHFFPISHIRLWALQLIFVTCPSLLVIMHVAYREDREKKNREKNGENCPKLYPNTGKKHGGLWWTYLLSLFFKLIIEILFLYLLHKMWDSFDLPRLVKCTNVEPCPNTVDCYIARPTEKRVFTYFMVGASSICIVLTVCEIFYLIFKRVVRNARKWKKSVKRSVSYSKASTCQCHLKTEEKDNKSQTRCVAALRASAPNVTAV
;
A
#
# COMPACT_ATOMS: atom_id res chain seq x y z
N MET A 1 -21.32 4.13 0.95
CA MET A 1 -20.36 3.77 -0.12
C MET A 1 -20.97 2.68 -0.98
N ASP A 2 -21.00 2.83 -2.29
CA ASP A 2 -21.53 1.79 -3.19
C ASP A 2 -20.65 0.53 -3.15
N TRP A 3 -21.24 -0.59 -2.73
CA TRP A 3 -20.56 -1.89 -2.68
C TRP A 3 -19.94 -2.29 -4.02
N LYS A 4 -20.57 -1.89 -5.13
CA LYS A 4 -20.13 -2.19 -6.50
C LYS A 4 -18.81 -1.52 -6.86
N THR A 5 -18.55 -0.28 -6.41
CA THR A 5 -17.30 0.42 -6.70
C THR A 5 -16.14 -0.18 -5.90
N LEU A 6 -16.39 -0.52 -4.64
CA LEU A 6 -15.42 -1.22 -3.79
C LEU A 6 -15.08 -2.61 -4.36
N GLN A 7 -16.08 -3.36 -4.82
CA GLN A 7 -15.89 -4.67 -5.44
C GLN A 7 -15.11 -4.58 -6.77
N ALA A 8 -15.36 -3.55 -7.59
CA ALA A 8 -14.60 -3.31 -8.81
C ALA A 8 -13.13 -2.97 -8.53
N LEU A 9 -12.86 -2.12 -7.53
CA LEU A 9 -11.50 -1.79 -7.10
C LEU A 9 -10.77 -3.03 -6.58
N LEU A 10 -11.43 -3.85 -5.76
CA LEU A 10 -10.85 -5.07 -5.19
C LEU A 10 -10.55 -6.15 -6.24
N SER A 11 -11.45 -6.34 -7.20
CA SER A 11 -11.24 -7.25 -8.33
C SER A 11 -10.02 -6.83 -9.17
N GLY A 12 -9.87 -5.52 -9.40
CA GLY A 12 -8.70 -4.93 -10.03
C GLY A 12 -7.41 -5.23 -9.27
N VAL A 13 -7.39 -5.03 -7.95
CA VAL A 13 -6.17 -5.31 -7.16
C VAL A 13 -5.83 -6.80 -7.18
N ASN A 14 -6.82 -7.69 -7.09
CA ASN A 14 -6.62 -9.14 -7.03
C ASN A 14 -5.94 -9.69 -8.31
N LYS A 15 -6.26 -9.12 -9.48
CA LYS A 15 -5.76 -9.56 -10.80
C LYS A 15 -4.26 -9.32 -11.00
N TYR A 16 -3.72 -8.23 -10.44
CA TYR A 16 -2.32 -7.82 -10.63
C TYR A 16 -1.43 -8.10 -9.41
N SER A 17 -2.00 -8.64 -8.34
CA SER A 17 -1.30 -8.89 -7.08
C SER A 17 -0.61 -10.27 -7.04
N THR A 18 0.50 -10.34 -6.30
CA THR A 18 1.16 -11.61 -5.95
C THR A 18 0.24 -12.45 -5.06
N ALA A 19 0.55 -13.75 -4.89
CA ALA A 19 -0.16 -14.59 -3.93
C ALA A 19 -0.20 -13.95 -2.53
N PHE A 20 0.92 -13.36 -2.09
CA PHE A 20 1.01 -12.61 -0.82
C PHE A 20 0.12 -11.38 -0.79
N GLY A 21 0.11 -10.56 -1.84
CA GLY A 21 -0.75 -9.39 -1.89
C GLY A 21 -2.25 -9.72 -2.02
N ARG A 22 -2.62 -10.89 -2.55
CA ARG A 22 -4.02 -11.39 -2.51
C ARG A 22 -4.45 -11.76 -1.09
N ILE A 23 -3.57 -12.43 -0.34
CA ILE A 23 -3.82 -12.73 1.09
C ILE A 23 -3.90 -11.42 1.88
N TRP A 24 -2.99 -10.48 1.65
CA TRP A 24 -3.01 -9.16 2.30
C TRP A 24 -4.33 -8.41 2.03
N LEU A 25 -4.82 -8.40 0.79
CA LEU A 25 -6.10 -7.79 0.45
C LEU A 25 -7.27 -8.46 1.16
N SER A 26 -7.28 -9.80 1.21
CA SER A 26 -8.30 -10.53 1.94
C SER A 26 -8.28 -10.16 3.42
N VAL A 27 -7.09 -10.06 4.03
CA VAL A 27 -6.95 -9.68 5.44
C VAL A 27 -7.41 -8.24 5.69
N VAL A 28 -6.96 -7.27 4.89
CA VAL A 28 -7.37 -5.86 5.03
C VAL A 28 -8.87 -5.70 4.83
N PHE A 29 -9.43 -6.36 3.82
CA PHE A 29 -10.85 -6.22 3.51
C PHE A 29 -11.75 -6.90 4.56
N VAL A 30 -11.44 -8.15 4.92
CA VAL A 30 -12.28 -8.96 5.82
C VAL A 30 -12.06 -8.58 7.28
N PHE A 31 -10.82 -8.38 7.72
CA PHE A 31 -10.55 -8.15 9.14
C PHE A 31 -10.47 -6.67 9.52
N ARG A 32 -10.20 -5.75 8.59
CA ARG A 32 -10.06 -4.33 8.95
C ARG A 32 -11.23 -3.49 8.45
N VAL A 33 -11.59 -3.55 7.17
CA VAL A 33 -12.71 -2.75 6.66
C VAL A 33 -14.03 -3.19 7.27
N LEU A 34 -14.31 -4.49 7.31
CA LEU A 34 -15.55 -5.00 7.92
C LEU A 34 -15.62 -4.67 9.41
N VAL A 35 -14.56 -4.94 10.17
CA VAL A 35 -14.53 -4.65 11.61
C VAL A 35 -14.66 -3.15 11.86
N TYR A 36 -13.97 -2.31 11.07
CA TYR A 36 -14.11 -0.86 11.13
C TYR A 36 -15.57 -0.43 10.90
N VAL A 37 -16.24 -0.93 9.87
CA VAL A 37 -17.64 -0.56 9.57
C VAL A 37 -18.60 -0.97 10.68
N VAL A 38 -18.47 -2.19 11.20
CA VAL A 38 -19.31 -2.67 12.30
C VAL A 38 -19.07 -1.88 13.59
N ALA A 39 -17.80 -1.63 13.91
CA ALA A 39 -17.39 -0.98 15.14
C ALA A 39 -17.67 0.53 15.13
N ALA A 40 -17.46 1.21 13.99
CA ALA A 40 -17.50 2.67 13.90
C ALA A 40 -18.83 3.24 14.39
N GLU A 41 -19.94 2.67 13.93
CA GLU A 41 -21.27 3.15 14.32
C GLU A 41 -21.71 2.59 15.67
N ARG A 42 -21.48 1.30 15.92
CA ARG A 42 -22.06 0.61 17.09
C ARG A 42 -21.33 0.92 18.40
N VAL A 43 -20.02 1.10 18.36
CA VAL A 43 -19.18 1.17 19.57
C VAL A 43 -18.63 2.57 19.79
N TRP A 44 -18.30 3.28 18.70
CA TRP A 44 -17.73 4.63 18.74
C TRP A 44 -18.73 5.74 18.40
N GLY A 45 -19.96 5.42 17.98
CA GLY A 45 -20.96 6.40 17.55
C GLY A 45 -21.39 7.38 18.65
N ASP A 46 -21.55 6.91 19.88
CA ASP A 46 -21.97 7.72 21.04
C ASP A 46 -20.82 8.02 22.02
N GLU A 47 -19.56 7.90 21.58
CA GLU A 47 -18.39 7.97 22.47
C GLU A 47 -18.31 9.27 23.29
N GLN A 48 -18.65 10.42 22.70
CA GLN A 48 -18.67 11.70 23.41
C GLN A 48 -19.91 11.87 24.30
N LYS A 49 -21.06 11.30 23.88
CA LYS A 49 -22.33 11.44 24.60
C LYS A 49 -22.35 10.60 25.88
N ASP A 50 -21.76 9.41 25.83
CA ASP A 50 -21.73 8.47 26.96
C ASP A 50 -20.47 8.67 27.85
N PHE A 51 -19.64 9.68 27.58
CA PHE A 51 -18.53 10.05 28.44
C PHE A 51 -19.06 10.92 29.58
N ASP A 52 -19.11 10.35 30.80
CA ASP A 52 -19.74 10.99 31.96
C ASP A 52 -18.72 11.33 33.03
N CYS A 53 -18.78 12.55 33.56
CA CYS A 53 -17.87 13.03 34.60
C CYS A 53 -18.67 13.34 35.87
N ASN A 54 -18.16 12.94 37.03
CA ASN A 54 -18.75 13.20 38.34
C ASN A 54 -18.58 14.68 38.74
N THR A 55 -19.31 15.56 38.06
CA THR A 55 -19.30 17.00 38.25
C THR A 55 -20.59 17.62 37.74
N ARG A 56 -21.02 18.72 38.37
CA ARG A 56 -22.13 19.56 37.88
C ARG A 56 -21.65 20.80 37.14
N GLN A 57 -20.34 20.95 36.97
CA GLN A 57 -19.74 22.10 36.32
C GLN A 57 -20.00 22.04 34.80
N PRO A 58 -20.67 23.04 34.20
CA PRO A 58 -20.92 23.08 32.77
C PRO A 58 -19.60 23.17 32.00
N GLY A 59 -19.50 22.43 30.90
CA GLY A 59 -18.33 22.42 30.02
C GLY A 59 -17.19 21.51 30.46
N CYS A 60 -17.15 21.07 31.73
CA CYS A 60 -16.06 20.22 32.24
C CYS A 60 -15.98 18.87 31.50
N THR A 61 -17.10 18.19 31.27
CA THR A 61 -17.14 16.92 30.51
C THR A 61 -16.57 17.08 29.10
N ASN A 62 -16.87 18.19 28.42
CA ASN A 62 -16.41 18.43 27.05
C ASN A 62 -14.89 18.61 26.98
N VAL A 63 -14.31 19.39 27.89
CA VAL A 63 -12.86 19.64 27.90
C VAL A 63 -12.08 18.40 28.37
N CYS A 64 -12.61 17.64 29.33
CA CYS A 64 -12.00 16.39 29.75
C CYS A 64 -12.04 15.35 28.63
N TYR A 65 -13.14 15.27 27.89
CA TYR A 65 -13.24 14.40 26.73
C TYR A 65 -12.17 14.74 25.68
N ASP A 66 -12.04 16.02 25.31
CA ASP A 66 -11.07 16.47 24.31
C ASP A 66 -9.62 16.25 24.78
N HIS A 67 -9.35 16.40 26.07
CA HIS A 67 -8.04 16.14 26.67
C HIS A 67 -7.62 14.67 26.58
N PHE A 68 -8.52 13.73 26.88
CA PHE A 68 -8.23 12.29 26.85
C PHE A 68 -8.38 11.67 25.46
N PHE A 69 -9.21 12.24 24.59
CA PHE A 69 -9.50 11.74 23.24
C PHE A 69 -9.33 12.85 22.18
N PRO A 70 -8.11 13.43 22.03
CA PRO A 70 -7.87 14.50 21.06
C PRO A 70 -8.16 14.05 19.62
N ILE A 71 -7.91 12.78 19.33
CA ILE A 71 -8.38 12.09 18.14
C ILE A 71 -8.95 10.76 18.61
N SER A 72 -10.14 10.37 18.15
CA SER A 72 -10.70 9.06 18.51
C SER A 72 -9.99 7.92 17.76
N HIS A 73 -9.94 6.75 18.40
CA HIS A 73 -9.36 5.53 17.81
C HIS A 73 -9.89 5.24 16.40
N ILE A 74 -11.21 5.36 16.22
CA ILE A 74 -11.87 5.07 14.96
C ILE A 74 -11.38 6.01 13.85
N ARG A 75 -11.15 7.29 14.15
CA ARG A 75 -10.63 8.27 13.16
C ARG A 75 -9.21 7.91 12.74
N LEU A 76 -8.36 7.48 13.66
CA LEU A 76 -7.01 7.03 13.33
C LEU A 76 -7.01 5.77 12.48
N TRP A 77 -7.89 4.80 12.78
CA TRP A 77 -8.04 3.61 11.93
C TRP A 77 -8.58 3.95 10.55
N ALA A 78 -9.49 4.91 10.43
CA ALA A 78 -9.96 5.41 9.14
C ALA A 78 -8.82 6.01 8.33
N LEU A 79 -8.02 6.89 8.94
CA LEU A 79 -6.84 7.49 8.31
C LEU A 79 -5.83 6.41 7.93
N GLN A 80 -5.54 5.45 8.81
CA GLN A 80 -4.65 4.32 8.52
C GLN A 80 -5.11 3.53 7.28
N LEU A 81 -6.40 3.21 7.19
CA LEU A 81 -6.99 2.52 6.04
C LEU A 81 -6.87 3.33 4.74
N ILE A 82 -7.08 4.65 4.80
CA ILE A 82 -6.92 5.53 3.64
C ILE A 82 -5.45 5.58 3.20
N PHE A 83 -4.53 5.83 4.13
CA PHE A 83 -3.10 5.94 3.82
C PHE A 83 -2.51 4.62 3.33
N VAL A 84 -2.93 3.46 3.86
CA VAL A 84 -2.42 2.16 3.38
C VAL A 84 -3.02 1.74 2.03
N THR A 85 -4.25 2.18 1.72
CA THR A 85 -4.89 1.88 0.42
C THR A 85 -4.30 2.74 -0.70
N CYS A 86 -3.90 3.98 -0.42
CA CYS A 86 -3.36 4.91 -1.42
C CYS A 86 -2.18 4.33 -2.25
N PRO A 87 -1.09 3.78 -1.66
CA PRO A 87 -0.01 3.14 -2.43
C PRO A 87 -0.49 1.97 -3.31
N SER A 88 -1.50 1.22 -2.85
CA SER A 88 -2.09 0.12 -3.63
C SER A 88 -2.78 0.65 -4.89
N LEU A 89 -3.59 1.70 -4.72
CA LEU A 89 -4.32 2.34 -5.82
C LEU A 89 -3.36 2.98 -6.82
N LEU A 90 -2.28 3.62 -6.36
CA LEU A 90 -1.25 4.18 -7.23
C LEU A 90 -0.57 3.11 -8.10
N VAL A 91 -0.27 1.93 -7.54
CA VAL A 91 0.30 0.81 -8.32
C VAL A 91 -0.68 0.33 -9.39
N ILE A 92 -1.96 0.17 -9.05
CA ILE A 92 -2.99 -0.26 -10.01
C ILE A 92 -3.15 0.79 -11.10
N MET A 93 -3.26 2.06 -10.73
CA MET A 93 -3.36 3.17 -11.66
C MET A 93 -2.16 3.21 -12.60
N HIS A 94 -0.95 2.96 -12.09
CA HIS A 94 0.26 2.87 -12.91
C HIS A 94 0.24 1.67 -13.87
N VAL A 95 -0.32 0.52 -13.46
CA VAL A 95 -0.52 -0.64 -14.36
C VAL A 95 -1.56 -0.31 -15.43
N ALA A 96 -2.71 0.22 -15.04
CA ALA A 96 -3.79 0.61 -15.95
C ALA A 96 -3.32 1.68 -16.97
N TYR A 97 -2.55 2.67 -16.51
CA TYR A 97 -1.93 3.67 -17.37
C TYR A 97 -0.98 3.05 -18.40
N ARG A 98 -0.17 2.06 -17.98
CA ARG A 98 0.72 1.34 -18.91
C ARG A 98 -0.04 0.49 -19.93
N GLU A 99 -1.14 -0.12 -19.53
CA GLU A 99 -2.03 -0.86 -20.43
C GLU A 99 -2.69 0.06 -21.46
N ASP A 100 -3.21 1.22 -21.04
CA ASP A 100 -3.79 2.22 -21.95
C ASP A 100 -2.77 2.76 -22.96
N ARG A 101 -1.54 3.05 -22.50
CA ARG A 101 -0.44 3.47 -23.39
C ARG A 101 -0.08 2.42 -24.42
N GLU A 102 -0.13 1.13 -24.07
CA GLU A 102 0.10 0.05 -25.03
C GLU A 102 -1.03 -0.09 -26.04
N LYS A 103 -2.29 0.08 -25.60
CA LYS A 103 -3.44 0.08 -26.49
C LYS A 103 -3.32 1.19 -27.54
N LYS A 104 -3.03 2.42 -27.09
CA LYS A 104 -2.79 3.57 -27.98
C LYS A 104 -1.61 3.38 -28.93
N ASN A 105 -0.55 2.70 -28.48
CA ASN A 105 0.60 2.39 -29.33
C ASN A 105 0.21 1.40 -30.45
N ARG A 106 -0.59 0.37 -30.14
CA ARG A 106 -1.10 -0.58 -31.14
C ARG A 106 -2.02 0.08 -32.16
N GLU A 107 -2.88 0.99 -31.71
CA GLU A 107 -3.79 1.75 -32.58
C GLU A 107 -3.02 2.65 -33.56
N LYS A 108 -1.94 3.31 -33.11
CA LYS A 108 -1.15 4.23 -33.95
C LYS A 108 -0.18 3.54 -34.89
N ASN A 109 0.48 2.48 -34.41
CA ASN A 109 1.64 1.89 -35.06
C ASN A 109 1.36 0.51 -35.70
N GLY A 110 0.11 0.03 -35.63
CA GLY A 110 -0.30 -1.28 -36.13
C GLY A 110 0.22 -2.45 -35.29
N GLU A 111 -0.29 -3.66 -35.55
CA GLU A 111 0.04 -4.87 -34.78
C GLU A 111 1.52 -5.31 -34.88
N ASN A 112 2.22 -4.85 -35.93
CA ASN A 112 3.59 -5.24 -36.25
C ASN A 112 4.68 -4.43 -35.54
N CYS A 113 4.35 -3.34 -34.83
CA CYS A 113 5.38 -2.59 -34.09
C CYS A 113 5.70 -3.23 -32.71
N PRO A 114 6.95 -3.08 -32.22
CA PRO A 114 7.38 -3.66 -30.94
C PRO A 114 6.57 -3.08 -29.77
N LYS A 115 6.21 -3.97 -28.82
CA LYS A 115 5.50 -3.57 -27.59
C LYS A 115 6.35 -2.62 -26.75
N LEU A 116 5.73 -1.54 -26.25
CA LEU A 116 6.38 -0.54 -25.41
C LEU A 116 6.87 -1.14 -24.08
N TYR A 117 6.10 -2.06 -23.52
CA TYR A 117 6.56 -2.92 -22.44
C TYR A 117 6.47 -4.39 -22.88
N PRO A 118 7.51 -5.20 -22.62
CA PRO A 118 7.50 -6.60 -23.03
C PRO A 118 6.35 -7.38 -22.36
N ASN A 119 5.92 -6.94 -21.17
CA ASN A 119 4.74 -7.41 -20.45
C ASN A 119 4.23 -6.27 -19.53
N THR A 120 2.98 -5.82 -19.68
CA THR A 120 2.34 -4.80 -18.82
C THR A 120 2.15 -5.27 -17.38
N GLY A 121 1.76 -6.53 -17.17
CA GLY A 121 1.48 -7.09 -15.85
C GLY A 121 2.66 -7.78 -15.15
N LYS A 122 3.76 -8.09 -15.84
CA LYS A 122 4.92 -8.72 -15.18
C LYS A 122 5.79 -7.63 -14.54
N LYS A 123 5.98 -7.72 -13.21
CA LYS A 123 6.86 -6.87 -12.39
C LYS A 123 8.33 -6.87 -12.88
N HIS A 124 8.62 -6.12 -13.94
CA HIS A 124 9.93 -5.95 -14.56
C HIS A 124 10.19 -4.48 -14.89
N GLY A 125 11.45 -4.04 -14.78
CA GLY A 125 11.86 -2.66 -15.06
C GLY A 125 11.25 -1.66 -14.07
N GLY A 126 10.75 -0.53 -14.56
CA GLY A 126 10.17 0.54 -13.72
C GLY A 126 8.96 0.11 -12.87
N LEU A 127 8.15 -0.86 -13.33
CA LEU A 127 7.00 -1.37 -12.55
C LEU A 127 7.44 -2.15 -11.30
N TRP A 128 8.65 -2.73 -11.32
CA TRP A 128 9.18 -3.40 -10.13
C TRP A 128 9.57 -2.38 -9.05
N TRP A 129 10.13 -1.25 -9.44
CA TRP A 129 10.50 -0.16 -8.54
C TRP A 129 9.29 0.53 -7.93
N THR A 130 8.27 0.87 -8.73
CA THR A 130 7.04 1.46 -8.18
C THR A 130 6.34 0.51 -7.23
N TYR A 131 6.33 -0.78 -7.54
CA TYR A 131 5.81 -1.81 -6.65
C TYR A 131 6.60 -1.90 -5.33
N LEU A 132 7.92 -2.00 -5.40
CA LEU A 132 8.78 -2.10 -4.20
C LEU A 132 8.64 -0.86 -3.31
N LEU A 133 8.65 0.33 -3.92
CA LEU A 133 8.47 1.60 -3.22
C LEU A 133 7.09 1.68 -2.56
N SER A 134 6.04 1.19 -3.23
CA SER A 134 4.70 1.12 -2.64
C SER A 134 4.64 0.21 -1.41
N LEU A 135 5.35 -0.93 -1.42
CA LEU A 135 5.42 -1.83 -0.27
C LEU A 135 6.17 -1.19 0.90
N PHE A 136 7.24 -0.46 0.61
CA PHE A 136 8.00 0.27 1.62
C PHE A 136 7.15 1.38 2.27
N PHE A 137 6.45 2.18 1.46
CA PHE A 137 5.52 3.19 2.00
C PHE A 137 4.41 2.57 2.83
N LYS A 138 3.81 1.46 2.39
CA LYS A 138 2.83 0.72 3.19
C LYS A 138 3.40 0.30 4.54
N LEU A 139 4.62 -0.26 4.55
CA LEU A 139 5.27 -0.70 5.78
C LEU A 139 5.49 0.47 6.74
N ILE A 140 6.00 1.61 6.24
CA ILE A 140 6.19 2.82 7.06
C ILE A 140 4.88 3.31 7.63
N ILE A 141 3.84 3.44 6.79
CA ILE A 141 2.52 3.93 7.22
C ILE A 141 1.96 3.01 8.32
N GLU A 142 1.99 1.69 8.12
CA GLU A 142 1.51 0.73 9.10
C GLU A 142 2.24 0.83 10.44
N ILE A 143 3.57 0.90 10.43
CA ILE A 143 4.40 1.04 11.63
C ILE A 143 4.12 2.38 12.33
N LEU A 144 4.04 3.47 11.56
CA LEU A 144 3.79 4.81 12.08
C LEU A 144 2.43 4.88 12.79
N PHE A 145 1.36 4.38 12.17
CA PHE A 145 0.03 4.40 12.79
C PHE A 145 -0.05 3.49 14.03
N LEU A 146 0.58 2.31 14.00
CA LEU A 146 0.67 1.47 15.21
C LEU A 146 1.46 2.14 16.33
N TYR A 147 2.56 2.82 16.00
CA TYR A 147 3.35 3.57 16.97
C TYR A 147 2.56 4.75 17.56
N LEU A 148 1.84 5.50 16.73
CA LEU A 148 0.97 6.59 17.19
C LEU A 148 -0.15 6.08 18.10
N LEU A 149 -0.80 4.95 17.75
CA LEU A 149 -1.81 4.32 18.60
C LEU A 149 -1.23 3.88 19.95
N HIS A 150 -0.06 3.24 19.95
CA HIS A 150 0.61 2.79 21.17
C HIS A 150 1.03 3.97 22.06
N LYS A 151 1.49 5.08 21.45
CA LYS A 151 1.93 6.26 22.19
C LYS A 151 0.75 7.07 22.76
N MET A 152 -0.37 7.13 22.05
CA MET A 152 -1.53 7.92 22.49
C MET A 152 -2.42 7.17 23.49
N TRP A 153 -2.58 5.85 23.38
CA TRP A 153 -3.30 5.04 24.37
C TRP A 153 -2.37 4.04 24.98
N ASP A 154 -1.65 4.48 26.02
CA ASP A 154 -0.65 3.75 26.81
C ASP A 154 -0.82 2.21 26.77
N SER A 155 -0.11 1.55 25.84
CA SER A 155 -0.13 0.10 25.60
C SER A 155 -1.47 -0.52 25.15
N PHE A 156 -2.25 0.21 24.35
CA PHE A 156 -3.57 -0.16 23.82
C PHE A 156 -4.63 -0.40 24.90
N ASP A 157 -4.39 0.07 26.13
CA ASP A 157 -5.36 -0.05 27.20
C ASP A 157 -6.29 1.17 27.24
N LEU A 158 -7.56 0.89 27.52
CA LEU A 158 -8.58 1.90 27.75
C LEU A 158 -9.17 1.65 29.14
N PRO A 159 -8.74 2.40 30.17
CA PRO A 159 -9.26 2.22 31.53
C PRO A 159 -10.73 2.61 31.58
N ARG A 160 -11.45 2.09 32.58
CA ARG A 160 -12.87 2.44 32.78
C ARG A 160 -13.06 3.85 33.35
N LEU A 161 -12.06 4.32 34.09
CA LEU A 161 -12.05 5.59 34.80
C LEU A 161 -10.79 6.35 34.39
N VAL A 162 -10.94 7.63 34.06
CA VAL A 162 -9.86 8.58 33.90
C VAL A 162 -10.04 9.74 34.86
N LYS A 163 -8.94 10.25 35.43
CA LYS A 163 -8.94 11.36 36.37
C LYS A 163 -8.56 12.64 35.64
N CYS A 164 -9.52 13.52 35.42
CA CYS A 164 -9.29 14.79 34.76
C CYS A 164 -8.82 15.82 35.79
N THR A 165 -7.57 16.28 35.64
CA THR A 165 -6.90 17.20 36.57
C THR A 165 -6.37 18.42 35.83
N ASN A 166 -6.52 19.60 36.43
CA ASN A 166 -5.94 20.86 35.91
C ASN A 166 -6.43 21.23 34.49
N VAL A 167 -7.70 20.95 34.17
CA VAL A 167 -8.34 21.35 32.91
C VAL A 167 -9.47 22.32 33.22
N GLU A 168 -9.37 23.57 32.78
CA GLU A 168 -10.44 24.56 32.94
C GLU A 168 -11.64 24.21 32.04
N PRO A 169 -12.91 24.28 32.52
CA PRO A 169 -13.38 24.91 33.76
C PRO A 169 -13.59 23.93 34.94
N CYS A 170 -12.97 22.74 34.94
CA CYS A 170 -13.24 21.71 35.95
C CYS A 170 -12.76 22.10 37.36
N PRO A 171 -13.58 21.87 38.41
CA PRO A 171 -13.14 22.07 39.78
C PRO A 171 -12.24 20.89 40.21
N ASN A 172 -11.00 21.20 40.61
CA ASN A 172 -10.05 20.21 41.14
C ASN A 172 -9.86 19.00 40.20
N THR A 173 -9.82 17.79 40.77
CA THR A 173 -9.78 16.52 40.06
C THR A 173 -11.19 15.96 39.96
N VAL A 174 -11.65 15.67 38.74
CA VAL A 174 -12.94 15.01 38.51
C VAL A 174 -12.74 13.61 37.94
N ASP A 175 -13.60 12.70 38.38
CA ASP A 175 -13.64 11.31 37.93
C ASP A 175 -14.54 11.21 36.70
N CYS A 176 -13.99 10.77 35.57
CA CYS A 176 -14.73 10.57 34.33
C CYS A 176 -14.73 9.11 33.90
N TYR A 177 -15.89 8.62 33.47
CA TYR A 177 -16.14 7.25 33.08
C TYR A 177 -16.23 7.13 31.56
N ILE A 178 -15.48 6.19 31.01
CA ILE A 178 -15.48 5.91 29.57
C ILE A 178 -16.51 4.82 29.28
N ALA A 179 -17.40 5.07 28.32
CA ALA A 179 -18.39 4.10 27.89
C ALA A 179 -17.78 2.91 27.15
N ARG A 180 -18.31 1.71 27.43
CA ARG A 180 -17.97 0.43 26.77
C ARG A 180 -16.45 0.18 26.63
N PRO A 181 -15.66 0.35 27.69
CA PRO A 181 -14.19 0.30 27.60
C PRO A 181 -13.69 -1.10 27.24
N THR A 182 -14.35 -2.16 27.74
CA THR A 182 -14.01 -3.55 27.42
C THR A 182 -14.27 -3.89 25.96
N GLU A 183 -15.42 -3.47 25.41
CA GLU A 183 -15.76 -3.66 24.00
C GLU A 183 -14.77 -2.92 23.09
N LYS A 184 -14.50 -1.64 23.39
CA LYS A 184 -13.50 -0.84 22.68
C LYS A 184 -12.12 -1.49 22.69
N ARG A 185 -11.66 -2.01 23.84
CA ARG A 185 -10.38 -2.74 23.97
C ARG A 185 -10.34 -3.97 23.08
N VAL A 186 -11.40 -4.79 23.07
CA VAL A 186 -11.45 -6.00 22.25
C VAL A 186 -11.32 -5.66 20.77
N PHE A 187 -12.08 -4.66 20.29
CA PHE A 187 -11.97 -4.18 18.91
C PHE A 187 -10.58 -3.60 18.59
N THR A 188 -9.99 -2.85 19.52
CA THR A 188 -8.61 -2.35 19.37
C THR A 188 -7.61 -3.49 19.21
N TYR A 189 -7.68 -4.56 20.01
CA TYR A 189 -6.78 -5.71 19.85
C TYR A 189 -6.97 -6.44 18.53
N PHE A 190 -8.22 -6.61 18.05
CA PHE A 190 -8.46 -7.18 16.72
C PHE A 190 -7.83 -6.34 15.61
N MET A 191 -7.99 -5.02 15.67
CA MET A 191 -7.42 -4.09 14.69
C MET A 191 -5.89 -4.08 14.74
N VAL A 192 -5.28 -4.03 15.93
CA VAL A 192 -3.82 -4.09 16.12
C VAL A 192 -3.26 -5.44 15.67
N GLY A 193 -3.93 -6.55 15.98
CA GLY A 193 -3.55 -7.89 15.52
C GLY A 193 -3.57 -8.01 13.99
N ALA A 194 -4.64 -7.55 13.35
CA ALA A 194 -4.73 -7.52 11.89
C ALA A 194 -3.65 -6.63 11.26
N SER A 195 -3.34 -5.48 11.88
CA SER A 195 -2.23 -4.59 11.47
C SER A 195 -0.88 -5.29 11.54
N SER A 196 -0.62 -6.01 12.62
CA SER A 196 0.62 -6.76 12.85
C SER A 196 0.79 -7.86 11.79
N ILE A 197 -0.27 -8.61 11.49
CA ILE A 197 -0.27 -9.61 10.40
C ILE A 197 0.00 -8.94 9.05
N CYS A 198 -0.61 -7.78 8.77
CA CYS A 198 -0.37 -7.03 7.54
C CYS A 198 1.10 -6.59 7.39
N ILE A 199 1.74 -6.16 8.48
CA ILE A 199 3.16 -5.81 8.52
C ILE A 199 4.01 -7.04 8.16
N VAL A 200 3.78 -8.17 8.83
CA VAL A 200 4.52 -9.41 8.57
C VAL A 200 4.37 -9.85 7.11
N LEU A 201 3.14 -9.85 6.57
CA LEU A 201 2.89 -10.18 5.16
C LEU A 201 3.61 -9.23 4.21
N THR A 202 3.62 -7.93 4.50
CA THR A 202 4.30 -6.91 3.68
C THR A 202 5.81 -7.11 3.69
N VAL A 203 6.39 -7.36 4.87
CA VAL A 203 7.82 -7.66 5.05
C VAL A 203 8.21 -8.94 4.31
N CYS A 204 7.44 -10.03 4.46
CA CYS A 204 7.64 -11.28 3.72
C CYS A 204 7.59 -11.06 2.20
N GLU A 205 6.69 -10.21 1.71
CA GLU A 205 6.62 -9.91 0.29
C GLU A 205 7.84 -9.11 -0.21
N ILE A 206 8.31 -8.12 0.56
CA ILE A 206 9.53 -7.37 0.27
C ILE A 206 10.71 -8.33 0.16
N PHE A 207 10.90 -9.21 1.15
CA PHE A 207 11.98 -10.20 1.14
C PHE A 207 11.88 -11.17 -0.04
N TYR A 208 10.68 -11.69 -0.33
CA TYR A 208 10.46 -12.56 -1.49
C TYR A 208 10.86 -11.89 -2.81
N LEU A 209 10.50 -10.62 -3.00
CA LEU A 209 10.80 -9.89 -4.23
C LEU A 209 12.28 -9.58 -4.38
N ILE A 210 12.95 -9.20 -3.29
CA ILE A 210 14.41 -8.97 -3.27
C ILE A 210 15.13 -10.28 -3.56
N PHE A 211 14.83 -11.36 -2.83
CA PHE A 211 15.45 -12.66 -3.02
C PHE A 211 15.31 -13.18 -4.46
N LYS A 212 14.08 -13.12 -5.02
CA LYS A 212 13.83 -13.52 -6.40
C LYS A 212 14.63 -12.70 -7.42
N ARG A 213 14.86 -11.41 -7.13
CA ARG A 213 15.67 -10.53 -7.99
C ARG A 213 17.16 -10.87 -7.91
N VAL A 214 17.69 -11.09 -6.70
CA VAL A 214 19.09 -11.50 -6.48
C VAL A 214 19.38 -12.82 -7.17
N VAL A 215 18.55 -13.84 -6.97
CA VAL A 215 18.72 -15.16 -7.61
C VAL A 215 18.68 -15.06 -9.14
N ARG A 216 17.78 -14.24 -9.70
CA ARG A 216 17.71 -14.03 -11.16
C ARG A 216 18.98 -13.34 -11.70
N ASN A 217 19.51 -12.35 -10.98
CA ASN A 217 20.74 -11.67 -11.36
C ASN A 217 21.96 -12.61 -11.27
N ALA A 218 22.05 -13.41 -10.22
CA ALA A 218 23.11 -14.41 -10.07
C ALA A 218 23.08 -15.46 -11.19
N ARG A 219 21.90 -15.96 -11.57
CA ARG A 219 21.74 -16.89 -12.72
C ARG A 219 22.14 -16.24 -14.05
N LYS A 220 21.80 -14.96 -14.26
CA LYS A 220 22.21 -14.21 -15.46
C LYS A 220 23.73 -14.05 -15.51
N TRP A 221 24.36 -13.71 -14.40
CA TRP A 221 25.81 -13.56 -14.29
C TRP A 221 26.52 -14.89 -14.58
N LYS A 222 26.07 -16.01 -13.98
CA LYS A 222 26.60 -17.35 -14.29
C LYS A 222 26.47 -17.72 -15.77
N LYS A 223 25.35 -17.40 -16.43
CA LYS A 223 25.18 -17.63 -17.89
C LYS A 223 26.12 -16.74 -18.73
N SER A 224 26.35 -15.49 -18.33
CA SER A 224 27.25 -14.58 -19.04
C SER A 224 28.70 -15.05 -18.96
N VAL A 225 29.15 -15.49 -17.77
CA VAL A 225 30.49 -16.07 -17.56
C VAL A 225 30.65 -17.37 -18.35
N LYS A 226 29.64 -18.25 -18.38
CA LYS A 226 29.72 -19.49 -19.17
C LYS A 226 29.74 -19.23 -20.68
N ARG A 227 29.08 -18.16 -21.17
CA ARG A 227 29.12 -17.73 -22.58
C ARG A 227 30.46 -17.09 -22.96
N SER A 228 31.08 -16.28 -22.10
CA SER A 228 32.41 -15.70 -22.39
C SER A 228 33.49 -16.78 -22.48
N VAL A 229 33.43 -17.81 -21.63
CA VAL A 229 34.34 -18.97 -21.70
C VAL A 229 34.09 -19.81 -22.96
N SER A 230 32.84 -19.92 -23.43
CA SER A 230 32.52 -20.65 -24.68
C SER A 230 32.91 -19.88 -25.94
N TYR A 231 32.83 -18.54 -25.95
CA TYR A 231 33.22 -17.72 -27.10
C TYR A 231 34.75 -17.75 -27.29
N SER A 232 35.50 -17.77 -26.18
CA SER A 232 36.97 -17.97 -26.21
C SER A 232 37.39 -19.33 -26.77
N LYS A 233 36.48 -20.33 -26.86
CA LYS A 233 36.72 -21.62 -27.51
C LYS A 233 36.19 -21.70 -28.96
N ALA A 234 35.44 -20.70 -29.43
CA ALA A 234 34.73 -20.74 -30.71
C ALA A 234 35.20 -19.68 -31.73
N SER A 235 36.27 -18.93 -31.44
CA SER A 235 36.86 -17.90 -32.33
C SER A 235 37.55 -18.46 -33.59
N THR A 236 37.06 -19.58 -34.14
CA THR A 236 37.66 -20.22 -35.34
C THR A 236 36.67 -20.48 -36.47
N CYS A 237 35.55 -19.76 -36.59
CA CYS A 237 34.78 -19.73 -37.85
C CYS A 237 33.93 -18.47 -37.98
N GLN A 238 34.19 -17.71 -39.05
CA GLN A 238 33.62 -16.42 -39.40
C GLN A 238 32.72 -16.62 -40.63
N CYS A 239 31.41 -16.44 -40.52
CA CYS A 239 30.47 -16.21 -41.63
C CYS A 239 29.03 -16.06 -41.10
N HIS A 240 28.48 -14.84 -41.02
CA HIS A 240 27.04 -14.57 -41.19
C HIS A 240 26.80 -13.05 -41.20
N LEU A 241 26.88 -12.44 -42.38
CA LEU A 241 26.71 -11.00 -42.57
C LEU A 241 25.91 -10.76 -43.85
N LYS A 242 24.65 -11.20 -43.88
CA LYS A 242 23.66 -10.83 -44.92
C LYS A 242 22.27 -11.40 -44.66
N THR A 243 21.56 -10.89 -43.64
CA THR A 243 20.08 -11.05 -43.56
C THR A 243 19.37 -10.03 -42.66
N GLU A 244 20.05 -9.07 -42.03
CA GLU A 244 19.43 -8.14 -41.05
C GLU A 244 18.91 -6.81 -41.65
N GLU A 245 19.06 -6.54 -42.94
CA GLU A 245 18.88 -5.17 -43.47
C GLU A 245 17.42 -4.75 -43.71
N LYS A 246 16.50 -5.70 -43.97
CA LYS A 246 15.07 -5.40 -44.21
C LYS A 246 14.24 -5.30 -42.91
N ASP A 247 14.59 -6.05 -41.87
CA ASP A 247 13.87 -6.01 -40.59
C ASP A 247 14.28 -4.78 -39.75
N ASN A 248 15.55 -4.38 -39.84
CA ASN A 248 16.06 -3.18 -39.16
C ASN A 248 15.37 -1.88 -39.63
N LYS A 249 14.98 -1.76 -40.90
CA LYS A 249 14.41 -0.49 -41.43
C LYS A 249 12.99 -0.23 -40.92
N SER A 250 12.18 -1.28 -40.78
CA SER A 250 10.84 -1.21 -40.16
C SER A 250 10.93 -0.94 -38.66
N GLN A 251 11.84 -1.66 -37.99
CA GLN A 251 12.08 -1.51 -36.56
C GLN A 251 12.66 -0.14 -36.19
N THR A 252 13.55 0.42 -37.02
CA THR A 252 14.12 1.77 -36.84
C THR A 252 13.05 2.86 -36.97
N ARG A 253 12.07 2.69 -37.87
CA ARG A 253 10.96 3.64 -38.05
C ARG A 253 10.00 3.62 -36.86
N CYS A 254 9.68 2.44 -36.30
CA CYS A 254 8.92 2.34 -35.04
C CYS A 254 9.70 2.95 -33.85
N VAL A 255 11.01 2.72 -33.74
CA VAL A 255 11.85 3.24 -32.63
C VAL A 255 12.00 4.77 -32.67
N ALA A 256 12.07 5.37 -33.86
CA ALA A 256 12.08 6.82 -34.01
C ALA A 256 10.75 7.47 -33.55
N ALA A 257 9.61 6.87 -33.86
CA ALA A 257 8.29 7.35 -33.41
C ALA A 257 8.10 7.22 -31.88
N LEU A 258 8.72 6.21 -31.26
CA LEU A 258 8.73 6.02 -29.80
C LEU A 258 9.52 7.09 -29.06
N ARG A 259 10.66 7.54 -29.61
CA ARG A 259 11.46 8.64 -29.03
C ARG A 259 10.75 9.99 -29.10
N ALA A 260 9.98 10.24 -30.16
CA ALA A 260 9.19 11.47 -30.30
C ALA A 260 7.99 11.56 -29.34
N SER A 261 7.60 10.46 -28.69
CA SER A 261 6.46 10.39 -27.77
C SER A 261 6.85 10.37 -26.28
N ALA A 262 8.15 10.46 -25.96
CA ALA A 262 8.64 10.64 -24.60
C ALA A 262 8.64 12.15 -24.27
N PRO A 263 8.15 12.57 -23.09
CA PRO A 263 8.26 13.97 -22.70
C PRO A 263 9.73 14.35 -22.60
N ASN A 264 10.10 15.47 -23.23
CA ASN A 264 11.43 16.04 -23.12
C ASN A 264 11.57 16.58 -21.68
N VAL A 265 12.16 15.78 -20.79
CA VAL A 265 12.48 16.23 -19.43
C VAL A 265 13.75 17.06 -19.54
N THR A 266 13.60 18.32 -19.95
CA THR A 266 14.65 19.33 -19.82
C THR A 266 14.84 19.59 -18.34
N ALA A 267 15.99 19.17 -17.81
CA ALA A 267 16.47 19.61 -16.51
C ALA A 267 16.70 21.12 -16.56
N VAL A 268 15.92 21.85 -15.77
CA VAL A 268 16.21 23.23 -15.33
C VAL A 268 16.43 23.16 -13.84
#